data_AF-A0A834DYU4-F1
#
_entry.id   AF-A0A834DYU4-F1
#
_cell.length_a   1.000
_cell.length_b   1.000
_cell.length_c   1.000
_cell.angle_alpha   90.00
_cell.angle_beta   90.00
_cell.angle_gamma   90.00
#
_symmetry.space_group_name_H-M   'P 1'
#
loop_
_entity.id
_entity.type
_entity.pdbx_description
1 polymer ?
#
loop_
_entity_poly.entity_id
_entity_poly.type
_entity_poly.pdbx_seq_one_letter_code
_entity_poly.pdbx_strand_id
1 'polypeptide(L)'
;MPLRNIFKNCTYYWGFAAWMAYYINHPLYTPPTYGAQQVKLALAIFVICQLGNFSIHMALRDLRPAGSKTRKIPYPTKNPFTWLFLLVSCPNYTYEVGSWIGFAIMTQCLPVALFSLVGFTQMTIWAKGKHRSYLKEFRDYPPLRMPIIPFLL
;
A
#
# COMPACT_ATOMS: atom_id res chain seq x y z
N MET A 1 -18.67 -5.01 4.51
CA MET A 1 -17.77 -6.05 5.06
C MET A 1 -18.54 -6.84 6.11
N PRO A 2 -18.25 -8.13 6.32
CA PRO A 2 -18.84 -8.91 7.42
C PRO A 2 -18.50 -8.30 8.79
N LEU A 3 -19.45 -8.27 9.73
CA LEU A 3 -19.26 -7.69 11.07
C LEU A 3 -18.07 -8.26 11.84
N ARG A 4 -17.79 -9.57 11.69
CA ARG A 4 -16.65 -10.23 12.36
C ARG A 4 -15.30 -9.66 11.96
N ASN A 5 -15.17 -9.08 10.77
CA ASN A 5 -13.92 -8.46 10.33
C ASN A 5 -13.65 -7.13 11.03
N ILE A 6 -14.65 -6.52 11.66
CA ILE A 6 -14.49 -5.26 12.42
C ILE A 6 -13.52 -5.50 13.58
N PHE A 7 -13.76 -6.52 14.40
CA PHE A 7 -12.88 -6.85 15.53
C PHE A 7 -11.44 -7.11 15.07
N LYS A 8 -11.27 -7.96 14.04
CA LYS A 8 -9.94 -8.23 13.47
C LYS A 8 -9.22 -6.96 13.02
N ASN A 9 -9.92 -6.09 12.28
CA ASN A 9 -9.34 -4.85 11.77
C ASN A 9 -9.04 -3.86 12.91
N CYS A 10 -9.97 -3.68 13.85
CA CYS A 10 -9.78 -2.80 14.99
C CYS A 10 -8.59 -3.25 15.84
N THR A 11 -8.53 -4.53 16.24
CA THR A 11 -7.40 -5.07 17.01
C THR A 11 -6.08 -4.90 16.27
N TYR A 12 -6.05 -5.19 14.96
CA TYR A 12 -4.86 -5.00 14.14
C TYR A 12 -4.42 -3.53 14.10
N TYR A 13 -5.28 -2.62 13.64
CA TYR A 13 -4.91 -1.22 13.46
C TYR A 13 -4.63 -0.52 14.79
N TRP A 14 -5.51 -0.67 15.78
CA TRP A 14 -5.37 0.02 17.07
C TRP A 14 -4.24 -0.57 17.90
N GLY A 15 -4.10 -1.89 17.91
CA GLY A 15 -3.03 -2.58 18.63
C GLY A 15 -1.66 -2.19 18.09
N PHE A 16 -1.44 -2.28 16.78
CA PHE A 16 -0.17 -1.86 16.19
C PHE A 16 0.04 -0.34 16.30
N ALA A 17 -0.99 0.49 16.14
CA ALA A 17 -0.86 1.94 16.32
C ALA A 17 -0.40 2.30 17.73
N ALA A 18 -1.03 1.73 18.76
CA ALA A 18 -0.64 1.94 20.15
C ALA A 18 0.78 1.44 20.41
N TRP A 19 1.13 0.26 19.88
CA TRP A 19 2.46 -0.33 20.05
C TRP A 19 3.55 0.51 19.40
N MET A 20 3.35 0.94 18.15
CA MET A 20 4.27 1.84 17.45
C MET A 20 4.39 3.20 18.17
N ALA A 21 3.26 3.79 18.56
CA ALA A 21 3.24 5.08 19.24
C ALA A 21 3.97 5.04 20.58
N TYR A 22 3.84 3.94 21.34
CA TYR A 22 4.56 3.75 22.60
C TYR A 22 6.07 3.86 22.37
N TYR A 23 6.65 3.10 21.44
CA TYR A 23 8.10 3.12 21.21
C TYR A 23 8.61 4.42 20.60
N ILE A 24 7.88 4.99 19.63
CA ILE A 24 8.34 6.20 18.91
C ILE A 24 8.29 7.44 19.80
N ASN A 25 7.31 7.53 20.71
CA ASN A 25 7.14 8.69 21.59
C ASN A 25 7.70 8.45 23.01
N HIS A 26 8.34 7.30 23.26
CA HIS A 26 8.92 7.01 24.56
C HIS A 26 10.09 7.97 24.85
N PRO A 27 10.28 8.45 26.09
CA PRO A 27 11.44 9.28 26.45
C PRO A 27 12.80 8.63 26.20
N LEU A 28 12.83 7.29 26.13
CA LEU A 28 14.04 6.50 25.83
C LEU A 28 14.16 6.16 24.33
N TYR A 29 13.39 6.79 23.46
CA TYR A 29 13.52 6.58 22.01
C TYR A 29 14.92 6.99 21.55
N THR A 30 15.62 6.03 20.94
CA THR A 30 16.90 6.28 20.28
C THR A 30 16.64 6.70 18.83
N PRO A 31 17.16 7.86 18.39
CA PRO A 31 17.10 8.25 16.99
C PRO A 31 17.70 7.18 16.06
N PRO A 32 17.29 7.17 14.78
CA PRO A 32 17.83 6.22 13.81
C PRO A 32 19.35 6.34 13.67
N THR A 33 20.00 5.19 13.45
CA THR A 33 21.45 4.98 13.45
C THR A 33 22.20 5.90 12.51
N TYR A 34 21.67 6.17 11.31
CA TYR A 34 22.33 7.03 10.31
C TYR A 34 21.83 8.49 10.34
N GLY A 35 21.14 8.88 11.42
CA GLY A 35 20.79 10.25 11.74
C GLY A 35 19.84 10.93 10.74
N ALA A 36 19.94 12.26 10.65
CA ALA A 36 18.97 13.09 9.95
C ALA A 36 18.90 12.85 8.43
N GLN A 37 19.99 12.41 7.79
CA GLN A 37 19.99 12.13 6.35
C GLN A 37 19.10 10.94 6.01
N GLN A 38 19.19 9.85 6.79
CA GLN A 38 18.31 8.70 6.68
C GLN A 38 16.84 9.11 6.86
N VAL A 39 16.55 9.91 7.90
CA VAL A 39 15.19 10.41 8.15
C VAL A 39 14.64 11.19 6.97
N LYS A 40 15.42 12.13 6.41
CA LYS A 40 15.01 12.95 5.26
C LYS A 40 14.76 12.11 4.00
N LEU A 41 15.66 11.17 3.70
CA LEU A 41 15.50 10.29 2.55
C LEU A 41 14.27 9.38 2.71
N ALA A 42 14.11 8.79 3.89
CA ALA A 42 12.97 7.93 4.21
C ALA A 42 11.64 8.70 4.16
N LEU A 43 11.64 9.97 4.60
CA LEU A 43 10.48 10.86 4.49
C LEU A 43 10.15 11.17 3.04
N ALA A 44 11.15 11.44 2.20
CA ALA A 44 10.93 11.65 0.76
C ALA A 44 10.30 10.41 0.11
N ILE A 45 10.81 9.20 0.41
CA ILE A 45 10.22 7.93 -0.05
C ILE A 45 8.77 7.82 0.43
N PHE A 46 8.52 8.05 1.73
CA PHE A 46 7.18 7.98 2.30
C PHE A 46 6.20 8.90 1.58
N VAL A 47 6.58 10.16 1.36
CA VAL A 47 5.74 11.18 0.71
C VAL A 47 5.48 10.83 -0.75
N ILE A 48 6.51 10.44 -1.52
CA ILE A 48 6.36 10.00 -2.92
C ILE A 48 5.38 8.83 -3.01
N CYS A 49 5.51 7.86 -2.11
CA CYS A 49 4.61 6.72 -2.05
C CYS A 49 3.18 7.12 -1.66
N GLN A 50 2.98 8.03 -0.71
CA GLN A 50 1.64 8.50 -0.35
C GLN A 50 0.97 9.26 -1.50
N LEU A 51 1.71 10.12 -2.21
CA LEU A 51 1.22 10.81 -3.41
C LEU A 51 0.86 9.82 -4.53
N GLY A 52 1.68 8.79 -4.69
CA GLY A 52 1.40 7.69 -5.61
C GLY A 52 0.12 6.95 -5.24
N ASN A 53 -0.02 6.53 -3.98
CA ASN A 53 -1.21 5.84 -3.49
C ASN A 53 -2.47 6.68 -3.69
N PHE A 54 -2.43 7.96 -3.32
CA PHE A 54 -3.52 8.92 -3.55
C PHE A 54 -3.87 9.02 -5.04
N SER A 55 -2.87 9.17 -5.91
CA SER A 55 -3.07 9.25 -7.37
C SER A 55 -3.77 8.00 -7.93
N ILE A 56 -3.40 6.81 -7.45
CA ILE A 56 -4.08 5.57 -7.82
C ILE A 56 -5.52 5.56 -7.33
N HIS A 57 -5.77 5.98 -6.09
CA HIS A 57 -7.13 6.03 -5.56
C HIS A 57 -8.03 6.99 -6.34
N MET A 58 -7.51 8.14 -6.75
CA MET A 58 -8.21 9.08 -7.64
C MET A 58 -8.54 8.44 -8.99
N ALA A 59 -7.57 7.79 -9.63
CA ALA A 59 -7.81 7.09 -10.89
C ALA A 59 -8.85 5.95 -10.75
N LEU A 60 -8.80 5.18 -9.65
CA LEU A 60 -9.77 4.11 -9.38
C LEU A 60 -11.17 4.63 -9.08
N ARG A 61 -11.29 5.79 -8.44
CA ARG A 61 -12.56 6.46 -8.18
C ARG A 61 -13.23 6.87 -9.50
N ASP A 62 -12.46 7.46 -10.41
CA ASP A 62 -12.97 7.98 -11.67
C ASP A 62 -13.46 6.85 -12.63
N LEU A 63 -13.04 5.60 -12.40
CA LEU A 63 -13.57 4.42 -13.10
C LEU A 63 -15.00 4.04 -12.69
N ARG A 64 -15.54 4.61 -11.61
CA ARG A 64 -16.89 4.34 -11.09
C ARG A 64 -17.76 5.61 -11.14
N PRO A 65 -18.41 5.89 -12.28
CA PRO A 65 -19.42 6.95 -12.34
C PRO A 65 -20.53 6.72 -11.31
N ALA A 66 -21.07 7.80 -10.75
CA ALA A 66 -22.16 7.73 -9.78
C ALA A 66 -23.33 6.90 -10.33
N GLY A 67 -23.81 5.94 -9.53
CA GLY A 67 -24.90 5.04 -9.90
C GLY A 67 -24.52 3.80 -10.72
N SER A 68 -23.27 3.68 -11.20
CA SER A 68 -22.82 2.51 -11.97
C SER A 68 -22.16 1.45 -11.08
N LYS A 69 -22.48 0.17 -11.35
CA LYS A 69 -21.78 -1.00 -10.78
C LYS A 69 -20.81 -1.65 -11.75
N THR A 70 -20.67 -1.11 -12.97
CA THR A 70 -19.84 -1.69 -14.02
C THR A 70 -18.37 -1.63 -13.62
N ARG A 71 -17.68 -2.78 -13.69
CA ARG A 71 -16.25 -2.86 -13.46
C ARG A 71 -15.50 -2.55 -14.75
N LYS A 72 -14.40 -1.82 -14.63
CA LYS A 72 -13.50 -1.47 -15.73
C LYS A 72 -12.07 -1.83 -15.34
N ILE A 73 -11.26 -2.17 -16.34
CA ILE A 73 -9.83 -2.36 -16.15
C ILE A 73 -9.20 -0.96 -15.93
N PRO A 74 -8.43 -0.75 -14.86
CA PRO A 74 -7.69 0.49 -14.69
C PRO A 74 -6.52 0.55 -15.67
N TYR A 75 -6.31 1.72 -16.28
CA TYR A 75 -5.19 2.01 -17.16
C TYR A 75 -4.45 3.27 -16.69
N PRO A 76 -3.17 3.43 -17.09
CA PRO A 76 -2.42 4.65 -16.87
C PRO A 76 -3.15 5.90 -17.40
N THR A 77 -2.95 7.00 -16.70
CA THR A 77 -3.44 8.34 -17.07
C THR A 77 -2.25 9.24 -17.39
N LYS A 78 -2.52 10.54 -17.60
CA LYS A 78 -1.46 11.57 -17.73
C LYS A 78 -0.60 11.70 -16.47
N ASN A 79 -1.09 11.28 -15.31
CA ASN A 79 -0.32 11.32 -14.06
C ASN A 79 0.71 10.17 -14.03
N PRO A 80 2.02 10.45 -13.91
CA PRO A 80 3.08 9.43 -13.94
C PRO A 80 2.96 8.39 -12.83
N PHE A 81 2.38 8.75 -11.67
CA PHE A 81 2.14 7.79 -10.59
C PHE A 81 1.18 6.66 -10.99
N THR A 82 0.35 6.89 -12.01
CA THR A 82 -0.59 5.87 -12.50
C THR A 82 0.03 4.92 -13.53
N TRP A 83 1.24 5.20 -14.02
CA TRP A 83 1.92 4.36 -15.01
C TRP A 83 2.29 2.98 -14.46
N LEU A 84 2.32 2.85 -13.13
CA LEU A 84 2.49 1.57 -12.46
C LEU A 84 1.37 0.57 -12.80
N PHE A 85 0.20 1.03 -13.28
CA PHE A 85 -0.82 0.15 -13.86
C PHE A 85 -0.34 -0.62 -15.10
N LEU A 86 0.72 -0.21 -15.79
CA LEU A 86 1.31 -1.03 -16.87
C LEU A 86 1.89 -2.34 -16.33
N LEU A 87 2.43 -2.30 -15.11
CA LEU A 87 3.21 -3.39 -14.53
C LEU A 87 2.45 -4.17 -13.47
N VAL A 88 1.52 -3.54 -12.75
CA VAL A 88 0.78 -4.22 -11.66
C VAL A 88 -0.71 -3.91 -11.66
N SER A 89 -1.48 -4.86 -11.13
CA SER A 89 -2.94 -4.77 -10.98
C SER A 89 -3.37 -3.86 -9.83
N CYS A 90 -2.61 -3.84 -8.73
CA CYS A 90 -2.93 -3.10 -7.51
C CYS A 90 -1.80 -2.13 -7.11
N PRO A 91 -1.50 -1.11 -7.92
CA PRO A 91 -0.39 -0.19 -7.63
C PRO A 91 -0.60 0.62 -6.34
N ASN A 92 -1.84 0.80 -5.89
CA ASN A 92 -2.13 1.40 -4.58
C ASN A 92 -1.48 0.61 -3.44
N TYR A 93 -1.52 -0.72 -3.49
CA TYR A 93 -0.87 -1.56 -2.49
C TYR A 93 0.66 -1.52 -2.61
N THR A 94 1.20 -1.43 -3.83
CA THR A 94 2.65 -1.24 -4.03
C THR A 94 3.13 0.04 -3.36
N TYR A 95 2.42 1.15 -3.58
CA TYR A 95 2.73 2.42 -2.95
C TYR A 95 2.55 2.37 -1.43
N GLU A 96 1.47 1.76 -0.94
CA GLU A 96 1.23 1.62 0.49
C GLU A 96 2.36 0.83 1.18
N VAL A 97 2.82 -0.27 0.59
CA VAL A 97 3.99 -1.03 1.06
C VAL A 97 5.25 -0.16 1.06
N GLY A 98 5.48 0.62 -0.01
CA GLY A 98 6.60 1.55 -0.09
C GLY A 98 6.57 2.63 1.00
N SER A 99 5.38 3.16 1.32
CA SER A 99 5.21 4.09 2.44
C SER A 99 5.59 3.43 3.77
N TRP A 100 5.12 2.22 4.04
CA TRP A 100 5.42 1.51 5.28
C TRP A 100 6.89 1.08 5.40
N ILE A 101 7.55 0.75 4.29
CA ILE A 101 9.01 0.54 4.24
C ILE A 101 9.74 1.85 4.54
N GLY A 102 9.36 2.95 3.90
CA GLY A 102 9.91 4.28 4.18
C GLY A 102 9.77 4.65 5.66
N PHE A 103 8.59 4.41 6.25
CA PHE A 103 8.35 4.69 7.66
C PHE A 103 9.16 3.77 8.60
N ALA A 104 9.33 2.49 8.25
CA ALA A 104 10.20 1.58 9.00
C ALA A 104 11.67 2.02 8.95
N ILE A 105 12.17 2.46 7.79
CA ILE A 105 13.52 3.03 7.66
C ILE A 105 13.63 4.33 8.46
N MET A 106 12.60 5.18 8.43
CA MET A 106 12.60 6.47 9.12
C MET A 106 12.70 6.33 10.64
N THR A 107 12.06 5.31 11.21
CA THR A 107 11.94 5.12 12.66
C THR A 107 12.86 4.04 13.23
N GLN A 108 13.36 3.12 12.38
CA GLN A 108 14.07 1.89 12.79
C GLN A 108 13.39 1.17 13.97
N CYS A 109 12.06 1.19 13.98
CA CYS A 109 11.26 0.68 15.06
C CYS A 109 10.71 -0.72 14.70
N LEU A 110 11.02 -1.73 15.51
CA LEU A 110 10.61 -3.12 15.26
C LEU A 110 9.08 -3.28 15.10
N PRO A 111 8.23 -2.69 15.98
CA PRO A 111 6.78 -2.69 15.78
C PRO A 111 6.33 -2.19 14.40
N VAL A 112 7.00 -1.17 13.84
CA VAL A 112 6.71 -0.64 12.51
C VAL A 112 7.04 -1.69 11.45
N ALA A 113 8.20 -2.32 11.53
CA ALA A 113 8.59 -3.38 10.59
C ALA A 113 7.63 -4.58 10.62
N LEU A 114 7.17 -4.99 11.81
CA LEU A 114 6.19 -6.06 11.98
C LEU A 114 4.82 -5.69 11.39
N PHE A 115 4.35 -4.48 11.64
CA PHE A 115 3.12 -3.97 11.03
C PHE A 115 3.22 -3.97 9.49
N SER A 116 4.33 -3.47 8.95
CA SER A 116 4.60 -3.46 7.52
C SER A 116 4.58 -4.86 6.92
N LEU A 117 5.19 -5.85 7.58
CA LEU A 117 5.23 -7.24 7.13
C LEU A 117 3.83 -7.87 7.10
N VAL A 118 3.07 -7.76 8.20
CA VAL A 118 1.72 -8.32 8.27
C VAL A 118 0.79 -7.65 7.26
N GLY A 119 0.88 -6.32 7.13
CA GLY A 119 0.15 -5.55 6.13
C GLY A 119 0.49 -5.97 4.70
N PHE A 120 1.77 -6.13 4.39
CA PHE A 120 2.24 -6.60 3.10
C PHE A 120 1.71 -8.00 2.76
N THR A 121 1.74 -8.94 3.69
CA THR A 121 1.18 -10.29 3.48
C THR A 121 -0.31 -10.22 3.17
N GLN A 122 -1.08 -9.46 3.96
CA GLN A 122 -2.53 -9.33 3.78
C GLN A 122 -2.88 -8.65 2.45
N MET A 123 -2.17 -7.58 2.08
CA MET A 123 -2.34 -6.89 0.80
C MET A 123 -1.95 -7.77 -0.39
N THR A 124 -0.90 -8.58 -0.27
CA THR A 124 -0.50 -9.52 -1.33
C THR A 124 -1.60 -10.56 -1.57
N ILE A 125 -2.22 -11.09 -0.52
CA ILE A 125 -3.36 -12.02 -0.65
C ILE A 125 -4.51 -11.35 -1.39
N TRP A 126 -4.86 -10.11 -1.03
CA TRP A 126 -5.91 -9.34 -1.69
C TRP A 126 -5.58 -8.99 -3.14
N ALA A 127 -4.33 -8.62 -3.42
CA ALA A 127 -3.84 -8.30 -4.75
C ALA A 127 -3.94 -9.50 -5.68
N LYS A 128 -3.47 -10.68 -5.23
CA LYS A 128 -3.60 -11.94 -5.98
C LYS A 128 -5.05 -12.30 -6.24
N GLY A 129 -5.93 -12.10 -5.25
CA GLY A 129 -7.37 -12.26 -5.42
C GLY A 129 -7.93 -11.37 -6.54
N LYS A 130 -7.64 -10.07 -6.48
CA LYS A 130 -8.11 -9.07 -7.46
C LYS A 130 -7.55 -9.32 -8.86
N HIS A 131 -6.26 -9.65 -8.96
CA HIS A 131 -5.59 -10.01 -10.21
C HIS A 131 -6.26 -11.22 -10.87
N ARG A 132 -6.52 -12.30 -10.10
CA ARG A 132 -7.25 -13.48 -10.62
C ARG A 132 -8.69 -13.15 -11.04
N SER A 133 -9.40 -12.28 -10.30
CA SER A 133 -10.71 -11.82 -10.73
C SER A 133 -10.64 -11.10 -12.08
N TYR A 134 -9.65 -10.22 -12.28
CA TYR A 134 -9.49 -9.52 -13.55
C TYR A 134 -9.20 -10.45 -14.72
N LEU A 135 -8.31 -11.43 -14.54
CA LEU A 135 -8.02 -12.43 -15.58
C LEU A 135 -9.26 -13.26 -15.99
N LYS A 136 -10.16 -13.52 -15.04
CA LYS A 136 -11.40 -14.27 -15.31
C LYS A 136 -12.48 -13.41 -15.96
N GLU A 137 -12.58 -12.16 -15.54
CA GLU A 137 -13.66 -11.24 -15.92
C GLU A 137 -13.39 -10.57 -17.28
N PHE A 138 -12.12 -10.29 -17.59
CA PHE A 138 -11.73 -9.53 -18.78
C PHE A 138 -10.83 -10.34 -19.71
N ARG A 139 -11.32 -10.65 -20.91
CA ARG A 139 -10.52 -11.34 -21.95
C ARG A 139 -9.32 -10.51 -22.41
N ASP A 140 -9.46 -9.18 -22.45
CA ASP A 140 -8.43 -8.25 -22.92
C ASP A 140 -7.52 -7.75 -21.78
N TYR A 141 -7.46 -8.47 -20.66
CA TYR A 141 -6.63 -8.08 -19.53
C TYR A 141 -5.13 -8.16 -19.88
N PRO A 142 -4.31 -7.13 -19.60
CA PRO A 142 -2.90 -7.16 -19.94
C PRO A 142 -2.15 -8.32 -19.25
N PRO A 143 -1.53 -9.25 -20.00
CA PRO A 143 -0.97 -10.48 -19.45
C PRO A 143 0.32 -10.25 -18.65
N LEU A 144 1.02 -9.15 -18.89
CA LEU A 144 2.28 -8.81 -18.22
C LEU A 144 2.11 -8.19 -16.82
N ARG A 145 0.87 -7.87 -16.41
CA ARG A 145 0.62 -7.26 -15.09
C ARG A 145 0.86 -8.29 -13.99
N MET A 146 1.58 -7.89 -12.95
CA MET A 146 1.71 -8.65 -11.72
C MET A 146 0.70 -8.18 -10.66
N PRO A 147 0.36 -8.99 -9.66
CA PRO A 147 -0.58 -8.58 -8.62
C PRO A 147 -0.19 -7.31 -7.84
N ILE A 148 1.04 -7.20 -7.32
CA ILE A 148 1.44 -6.16 -6.35
C ILE A 148 2.87 -5.63 -6.52
N ILE A 149 3.88 -6.45 -6.78
CA ILE A 149 5.27 -6.01 -6.97
C ILE A 149 5.67 -6.27 -8.42
N PRO A 150 6.09 -5.23 -9.17
CA PRO A 150 6.56 -5.41 -10.54
C PRO A 150 7.64 -6.51 -10.62
N PHE A 151 7.49 -7.42 -11.58
CA PHE A 151 8.46 -8.49 -11.87
C PHE A 151 8.72 -9.52 -10.76
N LEU A 152 7.97 -9.47 -9.66
CA LEU A 152 8.15 -10.41 -8.55
C LEU A 152 6.83 -11.09 -8.16
N LEU A 153 5.78 -10.32 -7.85
CA LEU A 153 4.62 -10.83 -7.10
C LEU A 153 3.28 -10.18 -7.40
#